data_AF-A0A1R1BPD8-F1
#
_entry.id   AF-A0A1R1BPD8-F1
#
_cell.length_a   1.000
_cell.length_b   1.000
_cell.length_c   1.000
_cell.angle_alpha   90.00
_cell.angle_beta   90.00
_cell.angle_gamma   90.00
#
_symmetry.space_group_name_H-M   'P 1'
#
loop_
_entity.id
_entity.type
_entity.pdbx_description
1 polymer ?
#
loop_
_entity_poly.entity_id
_entity_poly.type
_entity_poly.pdbx_seq_one_letter_code
_entity_poly.pdbx_strand_id
1 'polypeptide(L)'
;MQVKPIALTLLIFLFLLGGCSSMSTSDKQSIVDTATPISVQYIKKYYDADFIVTSHDIDAPYIHSRLYLNGHIKGHEDEQITISYDYDTQEVISVQGPGWFIDSRNPKKEVPSS
;
A
#
# COMPACT_ATOMS: atom_id res chain seq x y z
N MET A 1 21.84 -1.30 -52.13
CA MET A 1 20.63 -1.00 -51.33
C MET A 1 21.01 0.08 -50.32
N GLN A 2 20.81 1.35 -50.67
CA GLN A 2 21.22 2.49 -49.85
C GLN A 2 20.12 2.78 -48.81
N VAL A 3 20.23 2.17 -47.63
CA VAL A 3 19.33 2.51 -46.52
C VAL A 3 19.62 3.96 -46.10
N LYS A 4 18.68 4.87 -46.35
CA LYS A 4 18.81 6.29 -46.02
C LYS A 4 18.98 6.44 -44.49
N PRO A 5 20.02 7.11 -43.98
CA PRO A 5 20.29 7.21 -42.54
C PRO A 5 19.15 7.88 -41.77
N ILE A 6 18.33 8.70 -42.45
CA ILE A 6 17.16 9.39 -41.91
C ILE A 6 16.08 8.43 -41.38
N ALA A 7 15.91 7.26 -42.02
CA ALA A 7 14.92 6.28 -41.58
C ALA A 7 15.34 5.56 -40.28
N LEU A 8 16.65 5.40 -40.07
CA LEU A 8 17.20 4.77 -38.87
C LEU A 8 17.11 5.69 -37.64
N THR A 9 17.27 7.01 -37.84
CA THR A 9 17.16 8.01 -36.76
C THR A 9 15.72 8.15 -36.24
N LEU A 10 14.72 8.02 -37.11
CA LEU A 10 13.28 8.06 -36.76
C LEU A 10 12.84 6.82 -35.95
N LEU A 11 13.44 5.65 -36.22
CA LEU A 11 13.16 4.42 -35.47
C LEU A 11 13.66 4.50 -34.01
N ILE A 12 14.78 5.19 -33.78
CA ILE A 12 15.41 5.34 -32.46
C ILE A 12 14.59 6.29 -31.56
N PHE A 13 13.93 7.31 -32.13
CA PHE A 13 13.07 8.23 -31.37
C PHE A 13 11.79 7.58 -30.81
N LEU A 14 11.27 6.54 -31.47
CA LEU A 14 10.09 5.80 -31.00
C LEU A 14 10.37 4.98 -29.72
N PHE A 15 11.62 4.57 -29.49
CA PHE A 15 12.01 3.86 -28.26
C PHE A 15 12.28 4.78 -27.07
N LEU A 16 12.51 6.08 -27.31
CA LEU A 16 12.84 7.04 -26.23
C LEU A 16 11.60 7.63 -25.53
N LEU A 17 10.39 7.42 -26.08
CA LEU A 17 9.13 7.87 -25.47
C LEU A 17 8.50 6.84 -24.52
N GLY A 18 9.05 5.62 -24.44
CA GLY A 18 8.65 4.60 -23.45
C GLY A 18 9.30 4.77 -22.07
N GLY A 19 10.04 5.86 -21.86
CA GLY A 19 10.78 6.15 -20.63
C GLY A 19 9.99 6.97 -19.63
N CYS A 20 9.01 6.35 -18.97
CA CYS A 20 8.57 6.75 -17.62
C CYS A 20 7.86 5.54 -16.99
N SER A 21 8.58 4.75 -16.20
CA SER A 21 8.05 3.59 -15.49
C SER A 21 7.19 4.02 -14.28
N SER A 22 6.14 4.79 -14.54
CA SER A 22 5.11 5.08 -13.54
C SER A 22 4.04 3.99 -13.63
N MET A 23 3.73 3.35 -12.50
CA MET A 23 2.63 2.38 -12.39
C MET A 23 1.33 2.98 -12.92
N SER A 24 0.60 2.21 -13.74
CA SER A 24 -0.65 2.68 -14.35
C SER A 24 -1.76 2.83 -13.30
N THR A 25 -2.78 3.64 -13.59
CA THR A 25 -3.92 3.79 -12.69
C THR A 25 -4.67 2.47 -12.45
N SER A 26 -4.77 1.60 -13.47
CA SER A 26 -5.40 0.29 -13.32
C SER A 26 -4.61 -0.63 -12.40
N ASP A 27 -3.28 -0.62 -12.48
CA ASP A 27 -2.43 -1.44 -11.60
C ASP A 27 -2.56 -0.97 -10.15
N LYS A 28 -2.53 0.35 -9.92
CA LYS A 28 -2.76 0.95 -8.60
C LYS A 28 -4.10 0.53 -8.02
N GLN A 29 -5.17 0.61 -8.81
CA GLN A 29 -6.51 0.20 -8.35
C GLN A 29 -6.55 -1.30 -8.02
N SER A 30 -5.95 -2.16 -8.85
CA SER A 30 -5.88 -3.60 -8.60
C SER A 30 -5.14 -3.94 -7.30
N ILE A 31 -4.07 -3.21 -6.98
CA ILE A 31 -3.33 -3.35 -5.72
C ILE A 31 -4.25 -2.99 -4.54
N VAL A 32 -4.95 -1.86 -4.60
CA VAL A 32 -5.86 -1.40 -3.54
C VAL A 32 -7.01 -2.37 -3.34
N ASP A 33 -7.64 -2.83 -4.42
CA ASP A 33 -8.78 -3.75 -4.38
C ASP A 33 -8.41 -5.10 -3.77
N THR A 34 -7.18 -5.57 -4.01
CA THR A 34 -6.66 -6.82 -3.44
C THR A 34 -6.29 -6.64 -1.96
N ALA A 35 -5.55 -5.58 -1.64
CA ALA A 35 -4.98 -5.37 -0.32
C ALA A 35 -6.03 -4.96 0.73
N THR A 36 -7.06 -4.22 0.32
CA THR A 36 -8.10 -3.70 1.23
C THR A 36 -8.79 -4.81 2.02
N PRO A 37 -9.42 -5.84 1.41
CA PRO A 37 -10.08 -6.90 2.16
C PRO A 37 -9.10 -7.73 3.01
N ILE A 38 -7.86 -7.94 2.55
CA ILE A 38 -6.82 -8.65 3.32
C ILE A 38 -6.47 -7.88 4.58
N SER A 39 -6.26 -6.57 4.45
CA SER A 39 -5.89 -5.69 5.55
C SER A 39 -7.02 -5.52 6.56
N VAL A 40 -8.27 -5.37 6.10
CA VAL A 40 -9.45 -5.34 6.98
C VAL A 40 -9.58 -6.66 7.76
N GLN A 41 -9.42 -7.81 7.10
CA GLN A 41 -9.44 -9.11 7.78
C GLN A 41 -8.29 -9.27 8.78
N TYR A 42 -7.10 -8.76 8.46
CA TYR A 42 -5.96 -8.76 9.38
C TYR A 42 -6.28 -7.99 10.66
N ILE A 43 -6.83 -6.78 10.55
CA ILE A 43 -7.24 -6.00 11.73
C ILE A 43 -8.31 -6.75 12.52
N LYS A 44 -9.33 -7.30 11.85
CA LYS A 44 -10.37 -8.06 12.55
C LYS A 44 -9.81 -9.26 13.31
N LYS A 45 -8.87 -9.99 12.71
CA LYS A 45 -8.29 -11.20 13.29
C LYS A 45 -7.35 -10.91 14.47
N TYR A 46 -6.52 -9.87 14.37
CA TYR A 46 -5.43 -9.65 15.33
C TYR A 46 -5.69 -8.53 16.34
N TYR A 47 -6.67 -7.67 16.10
CA TYR A 47 -7.04 -6.55 16.97
C TYR A 47 -8.52 -6.58 17.39
N ASP A 48 -9.30 -7.55 16.89
CA ASP A 48 -10.75 -7.66 17.12
C ASP A 48 -11.53 -6.36 16.80
N ALA A 49 -11.09 -5.64 15.78
CA ALA A 49 -11.62 -4.32 15.43
C ALA A 49 -12.13 -4.25 13.99
N ASP A 50 -13.08 -3.37 13.73
CA ASP A 50 -13.62 -3.11 12.39
C ASP A 50 -12.94 -1.87 11.80
N PHE A 51 -11.97 -2.09 10.91
CA PHE A 51 -11.22 -1.03 10.24
C PHE A 51 -11.95 -0.52 8.98
N ILE A 52 -12.05 0.80 8.84
CA ILE A 52 -12.68 1.49 7.72
C ILE A 52 -11.61 2.28 6.99
N VAL A 53 -11.31 1.86 5.75
CA VAL A 53 -10.37 2.58 4.87
C VAL A 53 -11.03 3.87 4.37
N THR A 54 -10.27 4.97 4.39
CA THR A 54 -10.71 6.30 3.94
C THR A 54 -9.83 6.88 2.83
N SER A 55 -8.54 6.52 2.81
CA SER A 55 -7.62 6.91 1.75
C SER A 55 -6.49 5.90 1.63
N HIS A 56 -5.66 6.06 0.59
CA HIS A 56 -4.50 5.22 0.37
C HIS A 56 -3.39 5.99 -0.35
N ASP A 57 -2.16 5.54 -0.14
CA ASP A 57 -0.97 6.01 -0.84
C ASP A 57 -0.13 4.80 -1.26
N ILE A 58 0.50 4.87 -2.43
CA ILE A 58 1.38 3.79 -2.93
C ILE A 58 2.76 4.39 -3.15
N ASP A 59 3.77 3.75 -2.54
CA ASP A 59 5.16 4.12 -2.78
C ASP A 59 5.49 4.01 -4.27
N ALA A 60 6.42 4.85 -4.75
CA ALA A 60 6.96 4.65 -6.08
C ALA A 60 7.55 3.23 -6.19
N PRO A 61 7.22 2.43 -7.23
CA PRO A 61 7.61 1.01 -7.29
C PRO A 61 9.13 0.76 -7.27
N TYR A 62 9.93 1.76 -7.62
CA TYR A 62 11.39 1.68 -7.56
C TYR A 62 11.97 1.90 -6.15
N ILE A 63 11.14 2.29 -5.18
CA ILE A 63 11.53 2.48 -3.77
C ILE A 63 11.17 1.21 -3.00
N HIS A 64 9.87 0.89 -2.90
CA HIS A 64 9.35 -0.31 -2.25
C HIS A 64 8.01 -0.72 -2.86
N SER A 65 7.69 -2.01 -2.81
CA SER A 65 6.38 -2.52 -3.18
C SER A 65 5.35 -2.34 -2.08
N ARG A 66 5.06 -1.07 -1.72
CA ARG A 66 4.30 -0.74 -0.52
C ARG A 66 3.05 0.10 -0.81
N LEU A 67 1.93 -0.36 -0.25
CA LEU A 67 0.68 0.37 -0.13
C LEU A 67 0.47 0.77 1.33
N TYR A 68 0.03 2.00 1.55
CA TYR A 68 -0.49 2.49 2.83
C TYR A 68 -2.00 2.63 2.71
N LEU A 69 -2.74 1.95 3.59
CA LEU A 69 -4.18 2.13 3.75
C LEU A 69 -4.42 2.95 5.02
N ASN A 70 -5.00 4.14 4.85
CA ASN A 70 -5.31 5.04 5.95
C ASN A 70 -6.81 4.96 6.28
N GLY A 71 -7.15 5.02 7.55
CA GLY A 71 -8.53 4.88 7.98
C GLY A 71 -8.69 5.07 9.48
N HIS A 72 -9.77 4.54 10.01
CA HIS A 72 -10.10 4.55 11.43
C HIS A 72 -10.78 3.25 11.84
N ILE A 73 -10.85 3.01 13.15
CA ILE A 73 -11.72 1.95 13.69
C ILE A 73 -13.14 2.52 13.85
N LYS A 74 -14.15 1.71 13.56
CA LYS A 74 -15.56 2.08 13.77
C LYS A 74 -15.78 2.58 15.21
N GLY A 75 -16.35 3.77 15.36
CA GLY A 75 -16.56 4.43 16.66
C GLY A 75 -15.37 5.24 17.18
N HIS A 76 -14.27 5.31 16.41
CA HIS A 76 -13.05 6.06 16.69
C HIS A 76 -12.62 6.86 15.44
N GLU A 77 -13.57 7.53 14.79
CA GLU A 77 -13.39 8.17 13.48
C GLU A 77 -12.34 9.30 13.48
N ASP A 78 -12.03 9.87 14.64
CA ASP A 78 -11.02 10.91 14.85
C ASP A 78 -9.60 10.37 15.06
N GLU A 79 -9.44 9.05 15.17
CA GLU A 79 -8.16 8.40 15.42
C GLU A 79 -7.65 7.67 14.16
N GLN A 80 -6.58 8.19 13.57
CA GLN A 80 -6.00 7.62 12.35
C GLN A 80 -5.28 6.29 12.64
N ILE A 81 -5.65 5.27 11.86
CA ILE A 81 -4.94 4.01 11.72
C ILE A 81 -4.31 3.94 10.33
N THR A 82 -3.07 3.47 10.25
CA THR A 82 -2.36 3.24 8.99
C THR A 82 -1.89 1.79 8.91
N ILE A 83 -2.24 1.10 7.84
CA ILE A 83 -1.75 -0.26 7.54
C ILE A 83 -0.77 -0.16 6.38
N SER A 84 0.45 -0.64 6.60
CA SER A 84 1.42 -0.85 5.52
C SER A 84 1.32 -2.27 5.01
N TYR A 85 1.13 -2.41 3.70
CA TYR A 85 0.92 -3.66 3.00
C TYR A 85 1.96 -3.80 1.88
N ASP A 86 2.60 -4.97 1.80
CA ASP A 86 3.49 -5.34 0.70
C ASP A 86 2.66 -5.97 -0.41
N TYR A 87 2.60 -5.33 -1.58
CA TYR A 87 1.77 -5.82 -2.67
C TYR A 87 2.44 -6.88 -3.56
N ASP A 88 3.75 -7.12 -3.40
CA ASP A 88 4.44 -8.21 -4.08
C ASP A 88 4.32 -9.51 -3.27
N THR A 89 4.48 -9.45 -1.95
CA THR A 89 4.31 -10.63 -1.08
C THR A 89 2.88 -10.86 -0.62
N GLN A 90 2.02 -9.85 -0.79
CA GLN A 90 0.62 -9.84 -0.35
C GLN A 90 0.44 -9.94 1.18
N GLU A 91 1.34 -9.30 1.92
CA GLU A 91 1.40 -9.37 3.38
C GLU A 91 1.21 -8.01 4.05
N VAL A 92 0.55 -8.00 5.20
CA VAL A 92 0.54 -6.83 6.08
C VAL A 92 1.90 -6.74 6.79
N ILE A 93 2.63 -5.65 6.52
CA ILE A 93 3.95 -5.38 7.10
C ILE A 93 3.81 -4.85 8.53
N SER A 94 2.97 -3.83 8.70
CA SER A 94 2.82 -3.14 9.98
C SER A 94 1.48 -2.43 10.09
N VAL A 95 1.06 -2.19 11.33
CA VAL A 95 -0.12 -1.40 11.68
C VAL A 95 0.34 -0.31 12.65
N GLN A 96 -0.08 0.92 12.40
CA GLN A 96 0.23 2.10 13.19
C GLN A 96 -1.07 2.77 13.63
N GLY A 97 -1.08 3.38 14.82
CA GLY A 97 -2.28 3.98 15.42
C GLY A 97 -2.03 4.41 16.87
N PRO A 98 -3.08 4.85 17.58
CA PRO A 98 -3.00 5.24 18.98
C PRO A 98 -2.64 4.04 19.87
N GLY A 99 -2.07 4.33 21.06
CA GLY A 99 -1.58 3.31 21.98
C GLY A 99 -2.62 2.26 22.35
N TRP A 100 -3.84 2.69 22.71
CA TRP A 100 -4.94 1.77 23.07
C TRP A 100 -5.22 0.72 21.99
N PHE A 101 -5.08 1.10 20.72
CA PHE A 101 -5.31 0.21 19.59
C PHE A 101 -4.13 -0.72 19.35
N ILE A 102 -2.91 -0.19 19.39
CA ILE A 102 -1.71 -1.02 19.18
C ILE A 102 -1.53 -2.03 20.31
N ASP A 103 -1.83 -1.63 21.55
CA ASP A 103 -1.73 -2.47 22.73
C ASP A 103 -2.82 -3.56 22.78
N SER A 104 -3.97 -3.36 22.11
CA SER A 104 -5.06 -4.35 22.04
C SER A 104 -4.64 -5.67 21.38
N ARG A 105 -3.62 -5.66 20.51
CA ARG A 105 -3.07 -6.86 19.87
C ARG A 105 -2.41 -7.82 20.87
N ASN A 106 -1.87 -7.30 21.96
CA ASN A 106 -1.25 -8.12 23.00
C ASN A 106 -1.62 -7.61 24.39
N PRO A 107 -2.83 -7.97 24.89
CA PRO A 107 -3.35 -7.45 26.15
C PRO A 107 -2.50 -7.84 27.38
N LYS A 108 -1.52 -8.75 27.25
CA LYS A 108 -0.58 -9.12 28.31
C LYS A 108 0.48 -8.06 28.62
N LYS A 109 0.59 -6.98 27.83
CA LYS A 109 1.49 -5.86 28.11
C LYS A 109 0.93 -4.85 29.12
N GLU A 110 -0.39 -4.84 29.32
CA GLU A 110 -0.99 -4.04 30.38
C GLU A 110 -0.79 -4.76 31.71
N VAL A 111 0.27 -4.34 32.42
CA VAL A 111 0.48 -4.27 33.88
C VAL A 111 1.96 -4.57 34.17
N PRO A 112 2.80 -3.55 34.45
CA PRO A 112 3.88 -3.75 35.39
C PRO A 112 3.24 -4.08 36.74
N SER A 113 3.36 -5.32 37.18
CA SER A 113 3.09 -5.65 38.58
C SER A 113 4.16 -4.97 39.43
N SER A 114 3.76 -3.98 40.23
CA SER A 114 4.34 -3.46 41.48
C SER A 114 4.36 -1.94 41.52
#